data_AF-A0A316J9N0-F1
#
_entry.id   AF-A0A316J9N0-F1
#
_cell.length_a   1.000
_cell.length_b   1.000
_cell.length_c   1.000
_cell.angle_alpha   90.00
_cell.angle_beta   90.00
_cell.angle_gamma   90.00
#
_symmetry.space_group_name_H-M   'P 1'
#
loop_
_entity.id
_entity.type
_entity.pdbx_description
1 polymer ?
#
loop_
_entity_poly.entity_id
_entity_poly.type
_entity_poly.pdbx_seq_one_letter_code
_entity_poly.pdbx_strand_id
1 'polypeptide(L)'
;MDVPSNPLVLIGPSILLVFALYFLAFWMSDKRRRHLLFFAVAVFLFCLGALSQMLKIPFDQGINALVSAFVYTLSVLLLCDGLLRRSGKRISGLLYCVALFFVVGGIAYYFYVERNLFVRIYILNFGIGLIFLFTLWQLHMLRRGSVPEKMLFWLLLAFTSQFFIRTGLTANSLLETPAVFSESQFWLILQFSLAVFGVAFALAILAVVVSDKVSTLEVERAMDPMTGLLNRRGFTEQAERLMQNAQEAPLCLLAIDIDHFKRVNDSYGHPVGDNVIRGIGEIIKRVAGPAALCARLGGEEFAVLSPRTDLAAATQLANDIRATIRDASFAGIPATYEVTVSIGIKAAKSHYTLERLLLNSDEALYRAKRAGRDRVEA
;
A
#
# COMPACT_ATOMS: atom_id res chain seq x y z
N MET A 1 -11.04 46.02 8.25
CA MET A 1 -10.82 44.64 7.77
C MET A 1 -11.37 44.59 6.36
N ASP A 2 -10.51 44.61 5.34
CA ASP A 2 -10.96 44.29 3.98
C ASP A 2 -11.11 42.78 3.91
N VAL A 3 -12.28 42.29 4.34
CA VAL A 3 -12.71 40.92 4.08
C VAL A 3 -12.67 40.74 2.55
N PRO A 4 -12.11 39.65 2.02
CA PRO A 4 -12.18 39.39 0.58
C PRO A 4 -13.64 39.55 0.14
N SER A 5 -13.89 40.48 -0.79
CA SER A 5 -15.24 40.84 -1.24
C SER A 5 -15.98 39.67 -1.89
N ASN A 6 -15.27 38.56 -2.15
CA ASN A 6 -15.80 37.33 -2.66
C ASN A 6 -15.47 36.13 -1.73
N PRO A 7 -16.44 35.58 -0.99
CA PRO A 7 -16.22 34.44 -0.10
C PRO A 7 -15.81 33.15 -0.85
N LEU A 8 -15.99 33.08 -2.18
CA LEU A 8 -15.58 31.94 -3.00
C LEU A 8 -14.08 31.65 -2.94
N VAL A 9 -13.26 32.65 -2.61
CA VAL A 9 -11.80 32.51 -2.48
C VAL A 9 -11.42 31.57 -1.32
N LEU A 10 -12.29 31.39 -0.31
CA LEU A 10 -12.07 30.51 0.84
C LEU A 10 -12.37 29.03 0.56
N ILE A 11 -12.98 28.70 -0.58
CA ILE A 11 -13.34 27.31 -0.92
C ILE A 11 -12.09 26.43 -1.00
N GLY A 12 -11.03 26.88 -1.67
CA GLY A 12 -9.79 26.14 -1.82
C GLY A 12 -9.13 25.78 -0.47
N PRO A 13 -8.82 26.77 0.39
CA PRO A 13 -8.30 26.53 1.74
C PRO A 13 -9.20 25.62 2.60
N SER A 14 -10.52 25.75 2.48
CA SER A 14 -11.48 24.91 3.25
C SER A 14 -11.39 23.44 2.84
N ILE A 15 -11.31 23.15 1.54
CA ILE A 15 -11.13 21.77 1.04
C ILE A 15 -9.81 21.18 1.53
N LEU A 16 -8.72 21.96 1.48
CA LEU A 16 -7.41 21.51 1.97
C LEU A 16 -7.44 21.23 3.47
N LEU A 17 -8.15 22.03 4.26
CA LEU A 17 -8.29 21.79 5.69
C LEU A 17 -8.97 20.45 5.99
N VAL A 18 -9.98 20.07 5.20
CA VAL A 18 -10.63 18.74 5.31
C VAL A 18 -9.61 17.62 5.06
N PHE A 19 -8.77 17.73 4.03
CA PHE A 19 -7.70 16.76 3.78
C PHE A 19 -6.66 16.71 4.91
N ALA A 20 -6.27 17.85 5.47
CA ALA A 20 -5.35 17.90 6.61
C ALA A 20 -5.92 17.17 7.83
N LEU A 21 -7.19 17.42 8.17
CA LEU A 21 -7.89 16.75 9.26
C LEU A 21 -8.04 15.25 9.00
N TYR A 22 -8.31 14.85 7.76
CA TYR A 22 -8.38 13.45 7.38
C TYR A 22 -7.04 12.73 7.59
N PHE A 23 -5.94 13.29 7.08
CA PHE A 23 -4.61 12.70 7.26
C PHE A 23 -4.22 12.62 8.74
N LEU A 24 -4.59 13.64 9.53
CA LEU A 24 -4.39 13.64 10.97
C LEU A 24 -5.19 12.52 11.66
N ALA A 25 -6.48 12.37 11.32
CA ALA A 25 -7.34 11.31 11.86
C ALA A 25 -6.79 9.91 11.50
N PHE A 26 -6.36 9.71 10.26
CA PHE A 26 -5.75 8.46 9.82
C PHE A 26 -4.43 8.16 10.54
N TRP A 27 -3.60 9.18 10.77
CA TRP A 27 -2.38 9.03 11.56
C TRP A 27 -2.67 8.72 13.04
N MET A 28 -3.70 9.33 13.63
CA MET A 28 -4.11 9.03 15.01
C MET A 28 -4.56 7.58 15.18
N SER A 29 -5.20 7.00 14.16
CA SER A 29 -5.62 5.59 14.11
C SER A 29 -4.46 4.61 13.91
N ASP A 30 -3.40 5.01 13.19
CA ASP A 30 -2.20 4.17 12.96
C ASP A 30 -0.90 5.00 13.07
N LYS A 31 -0.44 5.20 14.31
CA LYS A 31 0.76 6.01 14.61
C LYS A 31 2.06 5.47 14.00
N ARG A 32 2.08 4.23 13.50
CA ARG A 32 3.26 3.63 12.84
C ARG A 32 3.53 4.29 11.49
N ARG A 33 2.49 4.79 10.82
CA ARG A 33 2.56 5.43 9.51
C ARG A 33 2.92 6.91 9.62
N ARG A 34 4.18 7.20 10.01
CA ARG A 34 4.67 8.58 10.21
C ARG A 34 4.50 9.49 9.00
N HIS A 35 4.50 8.97 7.77
CA HIS A 35 4.29 9.76 6.54
C HIS A 35 2.92 10.48 6.50
N LEU A 36 1.89 9.93 7.15
CA LEU A 36 0.56 10.56 7.22
C LEU A 36 0.58 11.87 8.03
N LEU A 37 1.39 11.93 9.09
CA LEU A 37 1.60 13.18 9.83
C LEU A 37 2.26 14.25 8.96
N PHE A 38 3.22 13.86 8.12
CA PHE A 38 3.86 14.79 7.18
C PHE A 38 2.85 15.35 6.18
N PHE A 39 1.94 14.52 5.66
CA PHE A 39 0.85 15.00 4.80
C PHE A 39 -0.10 15.95 5.53
N ALA A 40 -0.52 15.60 6.76
CA ALA A 40 -1.39 16.45 7.56
C ALA A 40 -0.78 17.84 7.80
N VAL A 41 0.48 17.88 8.27
CA VAL A 41 1.19 19.12 8.56
C VAL A 41 1.46 19.91 7.28
N ALA A 42 1.85 19.24 6.19
CA ALA A 42 2.08 19.90 4.91
C ALA A 42 0.81 20.60 4.39
N VAL A 43 -0.32 19.88 4.33
CA VAL A 43 -1.58 20.44 3.83
C VAL A 43 -2.08 21.56 4.74
N PHE A 44 -1.94 21.41 6.05
CA PHE A 44 -2.29 22.46 7.02
C PHE A 44 -1.44 23.72 6.83
N LEU A 45 -0.12 23.59 6.70
CA LEU A 45 0.78 24.72 6.45
C LEU A 45 0.47 25.39 5.11
N PHE A 46 0.18 24.63 4.06
CA PHE A 46 -0.22 25.20 2.77
C PHE A 46 -1.50 26.04 2.91
N CYS A 47 -2.49 25.54 3.66
CA CYS A 47 -3.71 26.28 3.97
C CYS A 47 -3.42 27.58 4.74
N LEU A 48 -2.55 27.54 5.75
CA LEU A 48 -2.10 28.74 6.46
C LEU A 48 -1.40 29.75 5.55
N GLY A 49 -0.54 29.29 4.64
CA GLY A 49 0.11 30.15 3.65
C GLY A 49 -0.89 30.84 2.72
N ALA A 50 -1.90 30.08 2.25
CA ALA A 50 -3.00 30.61 1.44
C ALA A 50 -3.82 31.67 2.19
N LEU A 51 -4.21 31.38 3.43
CA LEU A 51 -4.96 32.32 4.27
C LEU A 51 -4.14 33.57 4.61
N SER A 52 -2.85 33.42 4.91
CA SER A 52 -1.89 34.53 5.11
C SER A 52 -1.89 35.49 3.93
N GLN A 53 -1.82 34.97 2.70
CA GLN A 53 -1.79 35.78 1.49
C GLN A 53 -3.17 36.40 1.17
N MET A 54 -4.26 35.65 1.37
CA MET A 54 -5.63 36.10 1.09
C MET A 54 -6.11 37.18 2.08
N LEU A 55 -5.83 36.99 3.37
CA LEU A 55 -6.19 37.92 4.43
C LEU A 55 -5.16 39.05 4.58
N LYS A 56 -4.05 38.99 3.83
CA LYS A 56 -2.91 39.91 3.92
C LYS A 56 -2.40 40.01 5.36
N ILE A 57 -2.22 38.86 6.03
CA ILE A 57 -1.67 38.77 7.38
C ILE A 57 -0.31 38.08 7.29
N PRO A 58 0.81 38.72 7.68
CA PRO A 58 0.93 40.07 8.24
C PRO A 58 0.56 41.19 7.25
N PHE A 59 0.14 42.36 7.75
CA PHE A 59 -0.34 43.47 6.91
C PHE A 59 0.76 44.14 6.08
N ASP A 60 2.02 44.03 6.52
CA ASP A 60 3.16 44.46 5.71
C ASP A 60 3.32 43.53 4.51
N GLN A 61 3.26 44.09 3.30
CA GLN A 61 3.30 43.30 2.06
C GLN A 61 4.62 42.54 1.86
N GLY A 62 5.74 43.07 2.38
CA GLY A 62 7.05 42.43 2.29
C GLY A 62 7.17 41.25 3.22
N ILE A 63 6.84 41.45 4.50
CA ILE A 63 6.81 40.39 5.49
C ILE A 63 5.78 39.32 5.08
N ASN A 64 4.61 39.71 4.57
CA ASN A 64 3.62 38.76 4.05
C ASN A 64 4.17 37.89 2.93
N ALA A 65 4.87 38.50 1.95
CA ALA A 65 5.45 37.77 0.84
C ALA A 65 6.52 36.78 1.32
N LEU A 66 7.37 37.17 2.28
CA LEU A 66 8.40 36.31 2.85
C LEU A 66 7.82 35.16 3.68
N VAL A 67 6.88 35.46 4.58
CA VAL A 67 6.22 34.46 5.42
C VAL A 67 5.45 33.46 4.55
N SER A 68 4.68 33.94 3.58
CA SER A 68 3.93 33.06 2.68
C SER A 68 4.86 32.20 1.84
N ALA A 69 5.96 32.77 1.30
CA ALA A 69 6.96 32.00 0.56
C ALA A 69 7.62 30.92 1.41
N PHE A 70 7.99 31.24 2.65
CA PHE A 70 8.55 30.28 3.60
C PHE A 70 7.56 29.14 3.87
N VAL A 71 6.32 29.47 4.22
CA VAL A 71 5.28 28.52 4.57
C VAL A 71 4.93 27.62 3.38
N TYR A 72 4.77 28.16 2.17
CA TYR A 72 4.53 27.36 0.98
C TYR A 72 5.69 26.42 0.67
N THR A 73 6.92 26.92 0.69
CA THR A 73 8.10 26.09 0.41
C THR A 73 8.25 24.97 1.43
N LEU A 74 8.09 25.27 2.71
CA LEU A 74 8.13 24.28 3.79
C LEU A 74 7.01 23.23 3.64
N SER A 75 5.79 23.67 3.31
CA SER A 75 4.66 22.77 3.09
C SER A 75 4.93 21.78 1.96
N VAL A 76 5.50 22.25 0.83
CA VAL A 76 5.85 21.40 -0.32
C VAL A 76 6.97 20.43 0.03
N LEU A 77 8.00 20.89 0.75
CA LEU A 77 9.10 20.04 1.21
C LEU A 77 8.59 18.92 2.12
N LEU A 78 7.71 19.23 3.08
CA LEU A 78 7.10 18.23 3.97
C LEU A 78 6.21 17.25 3.22
N LEU A 79 5.43 17.72 2.24
CA LEU A 79 4.61 16.87 1.39
C LEU A 79 5.48 15.88 0.61
N CYS A 80 6.53 16.38 -0.03
CA CYS A 80 7.49 15.58 -0.77
C CYS A 80 8.25 14.58 0.13
N ASP A 81 8.68 15.01 1.31
CA ASP A 81 9.31 14.13 2.29
C ASP A 81 8.34 13.05 2.79
N GLY A 82 7.06 13.39 2.99
CA GLY A 82 6.01 12.41 3.28
C GLY A 82 5.88 11.34 2.20
N LEU A 83 5.89 11.73 0.91
CA LEU A 83 5.84 10.81 -0.22
C LEU A 83 7.07 9.90 -0.26
N LEU A 84 8.27 10.46 -0.07
CA LEU A 84 9.50 9.69 -0.04
C LEU A 84 9.54 8.72 1.15
N ARG A 85 9.06 9.14 2.33
CA ARG A 85 9.00 8.29 3.53
C ARG A 85 8.06 7.11 3.37
N ARG A 86 6.98 7.27 2.60
CA ARG A 86 6.11 6.14 2.22
C ARG A 86 6.90 5.09 1.42
N SER A 87 7.83 5.51 0.56
CA SER A 87 8.72 4.62 -0.21
C SER A 87 10.05 4.30 0.49
N GLY A 88 10.16 4.54 1.81
CA GLY A 88 11.37 4.24 2.58
C GLY A 88 12.56 5.20 2.37
N LYS A 89 12.36 6.30 1.65
CA LYS A 89 13.37 7.35 1.41
C LYS A 89 13.08 8.59 2.26
N ARG A 90 13.98 9.57 2.27
CA ARG A 90 13.78 10.84 2.98
C ARG A 90 14.55 11.97 2.33
N ILE A 91 14.07 13.21 2.50
CA ILE A 91 14.81 14.42 2.17
C ILE A 91 15.82 14.72 3.29
N SER A 92 17.05 15.11 2.93
CA SER A 92 18.06 15.53 3.91
C SER A 92 17.74 16.92 4.48
N GLY A 93 18.07 17.16 5.75
CA GLY A 93 17.87 18.49 6.37
C GLY A 93 18.59 19.61 5.63
N LEU A 94 19.76 19.32 5.04
CA LEU A 94 20.48 20.28 4.21
C LEU A 94 19.64 20.74 3.00
N LEU A 95 18.92 19.83 2.35
CA LEU A 95 18.10 20.20 1.18
C LEU A 95 16.92 21.10 1.58
N TYR A 96 16.36 20.93 2.78
CA TYR A 96 15.37 21.88 3.32
C TYR A 96 15.97 23.27 3.42
N CYS A 97 17.13 23.40 4.07
CA CYS A 97 17.80 24.69 4.26
C CYS A 97 18.15 25.34 2.92
N VAL A 98 18.70 24.58 1.98
CA VAL A 98 19.08 25.07 0.65
C VAL A 98 17.85 25.56 -0.13
N ALA A 99 16.78 24.75 -0.20
CA ALA A 99 15.56 25.13 -0.90
C ALA A 99 14.91 26.39 -0.30
N LEU A 100 14.80 26.45 1.03
CA LEU A 100 14.26 27.61 1.74
C LEU A 100 15.13 28.86 1.51
N PHE A 101 16.46 28.72 1.59
CA PHE A 101 17.38 29.83 1.37
C PHE A 101 17.23 30.43 -0.03
N PHE A 102 17.26 29.61 -1.07
CA PHE A 102 17.15 30.12 -2.44
C PHE A 102 15.76 30.69 -2.77
N VAL A 103 14.68 30.04 -2.33
CA VAL A 103 13.33 30.54 -2.62
C VAL A 103 13.01 31.80 -1.82
N VAL A 104 13.19 31.77 -0.49
CA VAL A 104 12.86 32.92 0.38
C VAL A 104 13.85 34.05 0.18
N GLY A 105 15.16 33.75 0.07
CA GLY A 105 16.19 34.74 -0.19
C GLY A 105 16.05 35.41 -1.55
N GLY A 106 15.73 34.63 -2.59
CA GLY A 106 15.41 35.18 -3.90
C GLY A 106 14.19 36.11 -3.87
N ILE A 107 13.12 35.69 -3.19
CA ILE A 107 11.94 36.54 -3.02
C ILE A 107 12.26 37.81 -2.22
N ALA A 108 13.08 37.73 -1.17
CA ALA A 108 13.52 38.89 -0.40
C ALA A 108 14.28 39.89 -1.26
N TYR A 109 15.24 39.42 -2.05
CA TYR A 109 16.05 40.26 -2.92
C TYR A 109 15.17 40.99 -3.96
N TYR A 110 14.30 40.25 -4.67
CA TYR A 110 13.42 40.85 -5.68
C TYR A 110 12.22 41.61 -5.07
N PHE A 111 11.97 41.50 -3.77
CA PHE A 111 11.03 42.35 -3.06
C PHE A 111 11.65 43.69 -2.68
N TYR A 112 12.79 43.68 -1.98
CA TYR A 112 13.36 44.87 -1.35
C TYR A 112 14.33 45.64 -2.25
N VAL A 113 15.09 44.95 -3.11
CA VAL A 113 16.15 45.53 -3.95
C VAL A 113 15.61 45.90 -5.32
N GLU A 114 15.29 44.91 -6.16
CA GLU A 114 14.89 45.15 -7.57
C GLU A 114 13.38 45.39 -7.77
N ARG A 115 12.56 45.10 -6.75
CA ARG A 115 11.09 45.33 -6.74
C ARG A 115 10.36 44.74 -7.96
N ASN A 116 10.72 43.54 -8.38
CA ASN A 116 10.10 42.86 -9.52
C ASN A 116 9.12 41.77 -9.06
N LEU A 117 7.82 41.95 -9.30
CA LEU A 117 6.79 40.96 -8.92
C LEU A 117 6.90 39.67 -9.73
N PHE A 118 7.17 39.77 -11.02
CA PHE A 118 7.18 38.62 -11.91
C PHE A 118 8.33 37.66 -11.60
N VAL A 119 9.53 38.19 -11.33
CA VAL A 119 10.68 37.34 -10.95
C VAL A 119 10.41 36.61 -9.64
N ARG A 120 9.71 37.23 -8.68
CA ARG A 120 9.29 36.55 -7.44
C ARG A 120 8.33 35.38 -7.71
N ILE A 121 7.37 35.57 -8.60
CA ILE A 121 6.45 34.50 -9.04
C ILE A 121 7.23 33.35 -9.69
N TYR A 122 8.27 33.67 -10.47
CA TYR A 122 9.10 32.69 -11.15
C TYR A 122 9.93 31.88 -10.18
N ILE A 123 10.63 32.56 -9.26
CA ILE A 123 11.43 31.92 -8.21
C ILE A 123 10.57 30.95 -7.41
N LEU A 124 9.36 31.36 -7.03
CA LEU A 124 8.44 30.51 -6.28
C LEU A 124 7.98 29.30 -7.11
N ASN A 125 7.47 29.51 -8.32
CA ASN A 125 6.93 28.43 -9.15
C ASN A 125 8.01 27.44 -9.62
N PHE A 126 9.15 27.92 -10.13
CA PHE A 126 10.27 27.05 -10.52
C PHE A 126 10.87 26.35 -9.30
N GLY A 127 11.03 27.05 -8.17
CA GLY A 127 11.54 26.45 -6.94
C GLY A 127 10.68 25.28 -6.48
N ILE A 128 9.36 25.48 -6.41
CA ILE A 128 8.40 24.41 -6.10
C ILE A 128 8.44 23.29 -7.15
N GLY A 129 8.46 23.63 -8.44
CA GLY A 129 8.55 22.68 -9.54
C GLY A 129 9.81 21.80 -9.47
N LEU A 130 10.96 22.36 -9.11
CA LEU A 130 12.22 21.63 -8.94
C LEU A 130 12.17 20.67 -7.75
N ILE A 131 11.54 21.06 -6.63
CA ILE A 131 11.35 20.17 -5.47
C ILE A 131 10.49 18.96 -5.86
N PHE A 132 9.40 19.18 -6.59
CA PHE A 132 8.55 18.10 -7.09
C PHE A 132 9.27 17.24 -8.15
N LEU A 133 10.03 17.85 -9.06
CA LEU A 133 10.79 17.12 -10.07
C LEU A 133 11.86 16.21 -9.44
N PHE A 134 12.57 16.71 -8.42
CA PHE A 134 13.51 15.91 -7.64
C PHE A 134 12.82 14.74 -6.94
N THR A 135 11.65 14.98 -6.36
CA THR A 135 10.83 13.94 -5.71
C THR A 135 10.36 12.89 -6.71
N LEU A 136 9.88 13.32 -7.89
CA LEU A 136 9.46 12.45 -8.97
C LEU A 136 10.62 11.59 -9.49
N TRP A 137 11.82 12.17 -9.63
CA TRP A 137 13.03 11.44 -9.99
C TRP A 137 13.37 10.35 -8.98
N GLN A 138 13.25 10.62 -7.68
CA GLN A 138 13.45 9.61 -6.65
C GLN A 138 12.36 8.52 -6.63
N LEU A 139 11.15 8.85 -7.07
CA LEU A 139 9.98 7.96 -7.12
C LEU A 139 9.78 7.31 -8.50
N HIS A 140 10.75 7.37 -9.42
CA HIS A 140 10.62 6.82 -10.77
C HIS A 140 10.29 5.32 -10.83
N MET A 141 10.55 4.56 -9.77
CA MET A 141 10.19 3.14 -9.69
C MET A 141 8.68 2.92 -9.60
N LEU A 142 7.92 3.88 -9.06
CA LEU A 142 6.46 3.79 -8.95
C LEU A 142 5.77 3.67 -10.32
N ARG A 143 6.41 4.13 -11.41
CA ARG A 143 5.89 3.99 -12.79
C ARG A 143 5.69 2.54 -13.23
N ARG A 144 6.35 1.58 -12.57
CA ARG A 144 6.24 0.14 -12.83
C ARG A 144 5.52 -0.62 -11.70
N GLY A 145 5.02 0.09 -10.69
CA GLY A 145 4.36 -0.50 -9.53
C GLY A 145 2.92 -0.96 -9.79
N SER A 146 2.18 -1.12 -8.70
CA SER A 146 0.74 -1.39 -8.69
C SER A 146 -0.07 -0.27 -9.38
N VAL A 147 -1.34 -0.52 -9.68
CA VAL A 147 -2.23 0.48 -10.32
C VAL A 147 -2.27 1.80 -9.54
N PRO A 148 -2.47 1.83 -8.20
CA PRO A 148 -2.44 3.07 -7.42
C PRO A 148 -1.09 3.80 -7.48
N GLU A 149 0.03 3.07 -7.51
CA GLU A 149 1.37 3.67 -7.62
C GLU A 149 1.63 4.30 -8.98
N LYS A 150 1.18 3.65 -10.06
CA LYS A 150 1.22 4.22 -11.42
C LYS A 150 0.38 5.49 -11.49
N MET A 151 -0.85 5.45 -10.95
CA MET A 151 -1.72 6.63 -10.89
C MET A 151 -1.07 7.77 -10.13
N LEU A 152 -0.51 7.50 -8.95
CA LEU A 152 0.21 8.49 -8.15
C LEU A 152 1.39 9.09 -8.93
N PHE A 153 2.19 8.27 -9.61
CA PHE A 153 3.34 8.74 -10.39
C PHE A 153 2.92 9.65 -11.54
N TRP A 154 1.93 9.25 -12.34
CA TRP A 154 1.47 10.05 -13.48
C TRP A 154 0.74 11.33 -13.06
N LEU A 155 -0.03 11.28 -11.98
CA LEU A 155 -0.66 12.48 -11.41
C LEU A 155 0.38 13.42 -10.82
N LEU A 156 1.40 12.90 -10.13
CA LEU A 156 2.52 13.72 -9.64
C LEU A 156 3.30 14.35 -10.80
N LEU A 157 3.53 13.62 -11.90
CA LEU A 157 4.15 14.18 -13.11
C LEU A 157 3.30 15.31 -13.70
N ALA A 158 1.99 15.10 -13.89
CA ALA A 158 1.09 16.12 -14.39
C ALA A 158 1.06 17.36 -13.47
N PHE A 159 1.00 17.13 -12.15
CA PHE A 159 1.05 18.16 -11.12
C PHE A 159 2.38 18.92 -11.10
N THR A 160 3.49 18.27 -11.45
CA THR A 160 4.82 18.89 -11.54
C THR A 160 4.93 19.76 -12.80
N SER A 161 4.48 19.23 -13.94
CA SER A 161 4.55 19.91 -15.24
C SER A 161 3.82 21.25 -15.27
N GLN A 162 2.68 21.37 -14.56
CA GLN A 162 1.96 22.64 -14.50
C GLN A 162 2.80 23.80 -13.93
N PHE A 163 3.77 23.58 -13.03
CA PHE A 163 4.58 24.68 -12.49
C PHE A 163 5.48 25.31 -13.56
N PHE A 164 6.03 24.48 -14.45
CA PHE A 164 6.85 24.94 -15.57
C PHE A 164 6.00 25.60 -16.65
N ILE A 165 4.86 24.98 -17.02
CA ILE A 165 3.91 25.53 -17.99
C ILE A 165 3.38 26.88 -17.51
N ARG A 166 2.92 26.95 -16.26
CA ARG A 166 2.43 28.18 -15.60
C ARG A 166 3.47 29.29 -15.66
N THR A 167 4.73 28.97 -15.39
CA THR A 167 5.76 30.00 -15.38
C THR A 167 6.02 30.52 -16.80
N GLY A 168 6.10 29.64 -17.79
CA GLY A 168 6.21 30.04 -19.19
C GLY A 168 5.05 30.93 -19.65
N LEU A 169 3.81 30.60 -19.29
CA LEU A 169 2.64 31.42 -19.62
C LEU A 169 2.67 32.80 -18.93
N THR A 170 3.21 32.87 -17.71
CA THR A 170 3.34 34.14 -16.98
C THR A 170 4.36 35.08 -17.63
N ALA A 171 5.24 34.58 -18.52
CA ALA A 171 6.20 35.40 -19.28
C ALA A 171 5.51 36.38 -20.22
N ASN A 172 4.41 35.96 -20.82
CA ASN A 172 3.68 36.78 -21.76
C ASN A 172 2.98 37.97 -21.07
N SER A 173 2.81 37.90 -19.74
CA SER A 173 2.22 38.97 -18.93
C SER A 173 3.24 39.93 -18.32
N LEU A 174 4.55 39.76 -18.61
CA LEU A 174 5.62 40.63 -18.08
C LEU A 174 5.48 42.11 -18.47
N LEU A 175 4.66 42.40 -19.49
CA LEU A 175 4.39 43.75 -19.99
C LEU A 175 3.23 44.45 -19.28
N GLU A 176 2.47 43.73 -18.43
CA GLU A 176 1.31 44.27 -17.72
C GLU A 176 1.69 44.83 -16.33
N THR A 177 0.91 45.79 -15.83
CA THR A 177 1.09 46.27 -14.46
C THR A 177 0.56 45.24 -13.44
N PRO A 178 1.13 45.16 -12.21
CA PRO A 178 0.69 44.21 -11.19
C PRO A 178 -0.81 44.24 -10.88
N ALA A 179 -1.45 45.42 -10.92
CA ALA A 179 -2.87 45.57 -10.66
C ALA A 179 -3.71 44.88 -11.75
N VAL A 180 -3.41 45.17 -13.03
CA VAL A 180 -4.08 44.56 -14.18
C VAL A 180 -3.87 43.04 -14.21
N PHE A 181 -2.65 42.59 -13.89
CA PHE A 181 -2.33 41.16 -13.83
C PHE A 181 -3.19 40.42 -12.80
N SER A 182 -3.39 40.98 -11.61
CA SER A 182 -4.17 40.35 -10.54
C SER A 182 -5.67 40.24 -10.82
N GLU A 183 -6.19 41.06 -11.72
CA GLU A 183 -7.59 41.03 -12.18
C GLU A 183 -7.79 40.27 -13.49
N SER A 184 -6.68 39.82 -14.11
CA SER A 184 -6.73 39.12 -15.40
C SER A 184 -7.41 37.75 -15.32
N GLN A 185 -8.07 37.34 -16.41
CA GLN A 185 -8.57 35.97 -16.57
C GLN A 185 -7.45 34.93 -16.44
N PHE A 186 -6.23 35.30 -16.85
CA PHE A 186 -5.05 34.46 -16.72
C PHE A 186 -4.75 34.13 -15.26
N TRP A 187 -4.68 35.13 -14.38
CA TRP A 187 -4.46 34.93 -12.94
C TRP A 187 -5.54 34.04 -12.31
N LEU A 188 -6.79 34.23 -12.71
CA LEU A 188 -7.91 33.40 -12.27
C LEU A 188 -7.73 31.93 -12.71
N ILE A 189 -7.39 31.66 -13.97
CA ILE A 189 -7.07 30.31 -14.47
C ILE A 189 -5.91 29.67 -13.70
N LEU A 190 -4.90 30.46 -13.33
CA LEU A 190 -3.77 29.97 -12.52
C LEU A 190 -4.19 29.54 -11.12
N GLN A 191 -5.10 30.29 -10.47
CA GLN A 191 -5.63 29.92 -9.16
C GLN A 191 -6.52 28.68 -9.23
N PHE A 192 -7.40 28.61 -10.24
CA PHE A 192 -8.28 27.45 -10.43
C PHE A 192 -7.51 26.17 -10.77
N SER A 193 -6.51 26.24 -11.65
CA SER A 193 -5.70 25.08 -12.00
C SER A 193 -4.95 24.53 -10.78
N LEU A 194 -4.35 25.39 -9.96
CA LEU A 194 -3.69 24.98 -8.71
C LEU A 194 -4.65 24.27 -7.75
N ALA A 195 -5.88 24.78 -7.60
CA ALA A 195 -6.90 24.16 -6.76
C ALA A 195 -7.34 22.78 -7.30
N VAL A 196 -7.63 22.69 -8.60
CA VAL A 196 -8.07 21.43 -9.25
C VAL A 196 -6.97 20.37 -9.16
N PHE A 197 -5.75 20.71 -9.54
CA PHE A 197 -4.61 19.80 -9.47
C PHE A 197 -4.26 19.42 -8.02
N GLY A 198 -4.38 20.37 -7.08
CA GLY A 198 -4.14 20.13 -5.66
C GLY A 198 -5.14 19.13 -5.06
N VAL A 199 -6.43 19.29 -5.37
CA VAL A 199 -7.48 18.35 -4.94
C VAL A 199 -7.28 16.99 -5.61
N ALA A 200 -7.04 16.94 -6.91
CA ALA A 200 -6.79 15.68 -7.62
C ALA A 200 -5.58 14.94 -7.04
N PHE A 201 -4.52 15.66 -6.68
CA PHE A 201 -3.34 15.09 -6.04
C PHE A 201 -3.62 14.58 -4.62
N ALA A 202 -4.38 15.33 -3.82
CA ALA A 202 -4.80 14.91 -2.48
C ALA A 202 -5.68 13.65 -2.54
N LEU A 203 -6.62 13.57 -3.49
CA LEU A 203 -7.43 12.39 -3.75
C LEU A 203 -6.59 11.18 -4.20
N ALA A 204 -5.54 11.40 -4.99
CA ALA A 204 -4.63 10.33 -5.40
C ALA A 204 -3.86 9.74 -4.21
N ILE A 205 -3.31 10.60 -3.34
CA ILE A 205 -2.66 10.16 -2.11
C ILE A 205 -3.65 9.41 -1.23
N LEU A 206 -4.88 9.91 -1.10
CA LEU A 206 -5.95 9.27 -0.36
C LEU A 206 -6.25 7.86 -0.89
N ALA A 207 -6.47 7.71 -2.19
CA ALA A 207 -6.77 6.42 -2.82
C ALA A 207 -5.65 5.40 -2.57
N VAL A 208 -4.39 5.85 -2.63
CA VAL A 208 -3.23 5.03 -2.34
C VAL A 208 -3.19 4.60 -0.87
N VAL A 209 -3.41 5.52 0.08
CA VAL A 209 -3.44 5.21 1.52
C VAL A 209 -4.55 4.21 1.85
N VAL A 210 -5.73 4.38 1.24
CA VAL A 210 -6.85 3.45 1.39
C VAL A 210 -6.51 2.08 0.80
N SER A 211 -5.91 2.02 -0.39
CA SER A 211 -5.50 0.76 -1.02
C SER A 211 -4.42 0.03 -0.20
N ASP A 212 -3.46 0.75 0.38
CA ASP A 212 -2.46 0.18 1.30
C ASP A 212 -3.14 -0.42 2.54
N LYS A 213 -4.27 0.15 3.00
CA LYS A 213 -5.03 -0.38 4.15
C LYS A 213 -5.86 -1.60 3.76
N VAL A 214 -6.55 -1.57 2.62
CA VAL A 214 -7.35 -2.69 2.12
C VAL A 214 -6.47 -3.91 1.88
N SER A 215 -5.33 -3.76 1.20
CA SER A 215 -4.38 -4.86 0.98
C SER A 215 -3.84 -5.43 2.30
N THR A 216 -3.60 -4.58 3.30
CA THR A 216 -3.22 -5.06 4.64
C THR A 216 -4.35 -5.86 5.29
N LEU A 217 -5.62 -5.42 5.17
CA LEU A 217 -6.79 -6.12 5.72
C LEU A 217 -7.05 -7.46 5.03
N GLU A 218 -6.82 -7.54 3.71
CA GLU A 218 -6.92 -8.79 2.96
C GLU A 218 -5.84 -9.80 3.39
N VAL A 219 -4.63 -9.30 3.68
CA VAL A 219 -3.51 -10.09 4.23
C VAL A 219 -3.71 -10.44 5.72
N GLU A 220 -4.50 -9.66 6.48
CA GLU A 220 -4.82 -9.90 7.90
C GLU A 220 -5.87 -10.99 8.14
N ARG A 221 -6.53 -11.51 7.09
CA ARG A 221 -7.38 -12.69 7.26
C ARG A 221 -6.48 -13.92 7.43
N ALA A 222 -6.51 -14.55 8.60
CA ALA A 222 -5.79 -15.81 8.85
C ALA A 222 -6.39 -17.01 8.09
N MET A 223 -7.54 -16.83 7.44
CA MET A 223 -8.34 -17.88 6.80
C MET A 223 -8.32 -17.73 5.28
N ASP A 224 -8.23 -18.85 4.58
CA ASP A 224 -8.49 -18.97 3.14
C ASP A 224 -10.00 -18.84 2.88
N PRO A 225 -10.45 -17.88 2.04
CA PRO A 225 -11.87 -17.62 1.84
C PRO A 225 -12.59 -18.73 1.06
N MET A 226 -11.87 -19.57 0.31
CA MET A 226 -12.47 -20.63 -0.50
C MET A 226 -12.79 -21.88 0.34
N THR A 227 -11.89 -22.25 1.25
CA THR A 227 -11.95 -23.49 2.04
C THR A 227 -12.35 -23.25 3.49
N GLY A 228 -12.21 -22.03 4.01
CA GLY A 228 -12.40 -21.76 5.43
C GLY A 228 -11.36 -22.45 6.33
N LEU A 229 -10.23 -22.87 5.77
CA LEU A 229 -9.02 -23.32 6.48
C LEU A 229 -8.09 -22.13 6.76
N LEU A 230 -7.02 -22.34 7.51
CA LEU A 230 -5.96 -21.32 7.60
C LEU A 230 -5.32 -21.09 6.23
N ASN A 231 -4.95 -19.86 5.92
CA ASN A 231 -4.05 -19.61 4.80
C ASN A 231 -2.59 -19.81 5.25
N ARG A 232 -1.64 -19.74 4.31
CA ARG A 232 -0.20 -19.90 4.60
C ARG A 232 0.28 -19.04 5.78
N ARG A 233 -0.16 -17.78 5.85
CA ARG A 233 0.23 -16.87 6.94
C ARG A 233 -0.37 -17.29 8.28
N GLY A 234 -1.69 -17.52 8.33
CA GLY A 234 -2.40 -17.95 9.54
C GLY A 234 -1.87 -19.28 10.07
N PHE A 235 -1.48 -20.18 9.16
CA PHE A 235 -0.81 -21.42 9.49
C PHE A 235 0.56 -21.18 10.12
N THR A 236 1.44 -20.40 9.48
CA THR A 236 2.76 -20.08 10.02
C THR A 236 2.69 -19.50 11.43
N GLU A 237 1.87 -18.47 11.63
CA GLU A 237 1.75 -17.80 12.93
C GLU A 237 1.26 -18.75 14.05
N GLN A 238 0.30 -19.64 13.75
CA GLN A 238 -0.23 -20.57 14.74
C GLN A 238 0.65 -21.80 14.95
N ALA A 239 1.27 -22.31 13.88
CA ALA A 239 2.17 -23.44 13.93
C ALA A 239 3.44 -23.12 14.74
N GLU A 240 4.03 -21.93 14.55
CA GLU A 240 5.18 -21.50 15.35
C GLU A 240 4.86 -21.42 16.83
N ARG A 241 3.69 -20.87 17.20
CA ARG A 241 3.21 -20.85 18.59
C ARG A 241 3.00 -22.25 19.15
N LEU A 242 2.41 -23.14 18.35
CA LEU A 242 2.17 -24.52 18.75
C LEU A 242 3.50 -25.26 18.97
N MET A 243 4.47 -25.09 18.08
CA MET A 243 5.81 -25.68 18.19
C MET A 243 6.58 -25.17 19.42
N GLN A 244 6.46 -23.88 19.75
CA GLN A 244 7.07 -23.30 20.95
C GLN A 244 6.48 -23.91 22.24
N ASN A 245 5.18 -24.16 22.27
CA ASN A 245 4.49 -24.71 23.44
C ASN A 245 4.61 -26.24 23.56
N ALA A 246 4.94 -26.94 22.47
CA ALA A 246 4.95 -28.40 22.40
C ALA A 246 6.31 -29.03 22.74
N GLN A 247 7.16 -28.36 23.55
CA GLN A 247 8.57 -28.75 23.78
C GLN A 247 8.82 -30.24 24.11
N GLU A 248 7.85 -30.95 24.67
CA GLU A 248 7.93 -32.40 24.95
C GLU A 248 6.80 -33.25 24.34
N ALA A 249 5.82 -32.64 23.66
CA ALA A 249 4.70 -33.37 23.09
C ALA A 249 4.98 -33.76 21.62
N PRO A 250 4.65 -34.98 21.18
CA PRO A 250 4.84 -35.39 19.79
C PRO A 250 3.97 -34.51 18.87
N LEU A 251 4.55 -34.06 17.76
CA LEU A 251 3.91 -33.16 16.81
C LEU A 251 4.26 -33.66 15.40
N CYS A 252 3.26 -33.82 14.54
CA CYS A 252 3.47 -34.25 13.15
C CYS A 252 2.84 -33.27 12.16
N LEU A 253 3.59 -32.98 11.10
CA LEU A 253 3.13 -32.22 9.95
C LEU A 253 2.81 -33.16 8.80
N LEU A 254 1.65 -32.98 8.18
CA LEU A 254 1.25 -33.63 6.94
C LEU A 254 1.22 -32.55 5.85
N ALA A 255 1.99 -32.74 4.79
CA ALA A 255 1.90 -31.98 3.54
C ALA A 255 1.06 -32.78 2.54
N ILE A 256 0.00 -32.17 2.00
CA ILE A 256 -1.01 -32.83 1.19
C ILE A 256 -1.11 -32.09 -0.14
N ASP A 257 -1.15 -32.81 -1.24
CA ASP A 257 -1.31 -32.22 -2.57
C ASP A 257 -2.25 -33.06 -3.45
N ILE A 258 -3.11 -32.38 -4.21
CA ILE A 258 -4.10 -33.01 -5.08
C ILE A 258 -3.43 -33.56 -6.33
N ASP A 259 -3.55 -34.87 -6.51
CA ASP A 259 -2.94 -35.55 -7.63
C ASP A 259 -3.61 -35.16 -8.95
N HIS A 260 -2.79 -34.74 -9.91
CA HIS A 260 -3.23 -34.36 -11.25
C HIS A 260 -4.30 -33.25 -11.29
N PHE A 261 -4.34 -32.34 -10.32
CA PHE A 261 -5.37 -31.30 -10.25
C PHE A 261 -5.48 -30.41 -11.51
N LYS A 262 -4.37 -30.14 -12.20
CA LYS A 262 -4.40 -29.48 -13.51
C LYS A 262 -5.31 -30.20 -14.51
N ARG A 263 -5.30 -31.53 -14.56
CA ARG A 263 -6.20 -32.33 -15.44
C ARG A 263 -7.67 -32.14 -15.08
N VAL A 264 -7.99 -31.97 -13.80
CA VAL A 264 -9.35 -31.67 -13.35
C VAL A 264 -9.80 -30.32 -13.91
N ASN A 265 -8.97 -29.28 -13.76
CA ASN A 265 -9.26 -27.96 -14.31
C ASN A 265 -9.38 -27.98 -15.84
N ASP A 266 -8.47 -28.66 -16.52
CA ASP A 266 -8.44 -28.73 -17.98
C ASP A 266 -9.66 -29.50 -18.54
N SER A 267 -10.17 -30.50 -17.81
CA SER A 267 -11.27 -31.35 -18.28
C SER A 267 -12.66 -30.83 -17.90
N TYR A 268 -12.79 -30.19 -16.73
CA TYR A 268 -14.09 -29.82 -16.15
C TYR A 268 -14.22 -28.32 -15.85
N GLY A 269 -13.17 -27.54 -16.07
CA GLY A 269 -13.13 -26.10 -15.84
C GLY A 269 -12.79 -25.71 -14.39
N HIS A 270 -12.27 -24.50 -14.25
CA HIS A 270 -11.89 -23.93 -12.94
C HIS A 270 -13.01 -23.94 -11.88
N PRO A 271 -14.29 -23.66 -12.21
CA PRO A 271 -15.36 -23.71 -11.20
C PRO A 271 -15.54 -25.11 -10.57
N VAL A 272 -15.31 -26.18 -11.33
CA VAL A 272 -15.36 -27.56 -10.82
C VAL A 272 -14.12 -27.85 -9.97
N GLY A 273 -12.94 -27.39 -10.40
CA GLY A 273 -11.72 -27.44 -9.58
C GLY A 273 -11.89 -26.76 -8.21
N ASP A 274 -12.55 -25.60 -8.17
CA ASP A 274 -12.83 -24.89 -6.91
C ASP A 274 -13.76 -25.69 -5.98
N ASN A 275 -14.72 -26.45 -6.53
CA ASN A 275 -15.57 -27.35 -5.75
C ASN A 275 -14.78 -28.50 -5.14
N VAL A 276 -13.84 -29.07 -5.89
CA VAL A 276 -12.92 -30.12 -5.39
C VAL A 276 -12.08 -29.57 -4.24
N ILE A 277 -11.48 -28.39 -4.41
CA ILE A 277 -10.68 -27.74 -3.37
C ILE A 277 -11.50 -27.49 -2.10
N ARG A 278 -12.74 -26.98 -2.24
CA ARG A 278 -13.63 -26.73 -1.10
C ARG A 278 -13.97 -28.02 -0.36
N GLY A 279 -14.38 -29.06 -1.09
CA GLY A 279 -14.72 -30.36 -0.51
C GLY A 279 -13.54 -31.02 0.20
N ILE A 280 -12.34 -30.95 -0.39
CA ILE A 280 -11.11 -31.46 0.25
C ILE A 280 -10.81 -30.68 1.53
N GLY A 281 -10.94 -29.36 1.52
CA GLY A 281 -10.77 -28.55 2.72
C GLY A 281 -11.72 -28.95 3.87
N GLU A 282 -12.99 -29.20 3.55
CA GLU A 282 -13.99 -29.69 4.50
C GLU A 282 -13.66 -31.09 5.05
N ILE A 283 -13.23 -32.01 4.17
CA ILE A 283 -12.82 -33.37 4.56
C ILE A 283 -11.62 -33.31 5.50
N ILE A 284 -10.57 -32.57 5.14
CA ILE A 284 -9.37 -32.41 5.96
C ILE A 284 -9.74 -31.89 7.36
N LYS A 285 -10.54 -30.82 7.42
CA LYS A 285 -10.97 -30.23 8.71
C LYS A 285 -11.77 -31.20 9.57
N ARG A 286 -12.67 -31.96 8.95
CA ARG A 286 -13.52 -32.94 9.65
C ARG A 286 -12.71 -34.10 10.18
N VAL A 287 -11.81 -34.67 9.38
CA VAL A 287 -11.03 -35.86 9.72
C VAL A 287 -9.90 -35.53 10.72
N ALA A 288 -9.21 -34.40 10.54
CA ALA A 288 -8.12 -33.99 11.44
C ALA A 288 -8.59 -33.54 12.83
N GLY A 289 -9.86 -33.10 12.94
CA GLY A 289 -10.46 -32.71 14.21
C GLY A 289 -10.01 -31.34 14.73
N PRO A 290 -10.60 -30.89 15.86
CA PRO A 290 -10.47 -29.51 16.33
C PRO A 290 -9.09 -29.17 16.94
N ALA A 291 -8.30 -30.17 17.29
CA ALA A 291 -6.96 -29.97 17.85
C ALA A 291 -5.89 -29.70 16.79
N ALA A 292 -6.15 -30.07 15.52
CA ALA A 292 -5.19 -29.92 14.44
C ALA A 292 -5.30 -28.55 13.75
N LEU A 293 -4.17 -27.98 13.36
CA LEU A 293 -4.14 -26.80 12.50
C LEU A 293 -4.20 -27.24 11.05
N CYS A 294 -5.30 -26.92 10.37
CA CYS A 294 -5.52 -27.25 8.97
C CYS A 294 -5.39 -26.00 8.11
N ALA A 295 -4.63 -26.09 7.01
CA ALA A 295 -4.33 -24.96 6.16
C ALA A 295 -4.34 -25.30 4.67
N ARG A 296 -4.63 -24.30 3.85
CA ARG A 296 -4.34 -24.28 2.41
C ARG A 296 -3.13 -23.39 2.18
N LEU A 297 -2.02 -23.99 1.77
CA LEU A 297 -0.73 -23.29 1.61
C LEU A 297 -0.54 -22.75 0.19
N GLY A 298 -1.17 -23.37 -0.80
CA GLY A 298 -1.04 -23.04 -2.21
C GLY A 298 -2.34 -23.28 -2.99
N GLY A 299 -2.23 -23.35 -4.32
CA GLY A 299 -3.39 -23.59 -5.19
C GLY A 299 -4.08 -24.92 -4.90
N GLU A 300 -3.30 -25.99 -4.88
CA GLU A 300 -3.72 -27.39 -4.66
C GLU A 300 -3.03 -28.06 -3.46
N GLU A 301 -2.32 -27.25 -2.65
CA GLU A 301 -1.48 -27.69 -1.53
C GLU A 301 -2.16 -27.38 -0.19
N PHE A 302 -2.23 -28.39 0.67
CA PHE A 302 -2.77 -28.32 2.02
C PHE A 302 -1.75 -28.80 3.04
N ALA A 303 -1.93 -28.37 4.29
CA ALA A 303 -1.13 -28.84 5.41
C ALA A 303 -1.99 -29.11 6.65
N VAL A 304 -1.60 -30.11 7.41
CA VAL A 304 -2.18 -30.42 8.72
C VAL A 304 -1.05 -30.54 9.74
N LEU A 305 -1.07 -29.70 10.77
CA LEU A 305 -0.18 -29.83 11.92
C LEU A 305 -0.97 -30.40 13.10
N SER A 306 -0.65 -31.62 13.49
CA SER A 306 -1.37 -32.38 14.50
C SER A 306 -0.57 -32.46 15.80
N PRO A 307 -1.00 -31.77 16.89
CA PRO A 307 -0.33 -31.83 18.18
C PRO A 307 -0.69 -33.10 18.95
N ARG A 308 0.24 -33.57 19.79
CA ARG A 308 0.14 -34.80 20.58
C ARG A 308 -0.06 -36.04 19.71
N THR A 309 0.58 -36.05 18.54
CA THR A 309 0.44 -37.09 17.52
C THR A 309 1.83 -37.59 17.12
N ASP A 310 2.11 -38.86 17.38
CA ASP A 310 3.33 -39.52 16.93
C ASP A 310 3.24 -39.92 15.44
N LEU A 311 4.33 -40.46 14.89
CA LEU A 311 4.39 -40.78 13.47
C LEU A 311 3.38 -41.87 13.07
N ALA A 312 3.11 -42.84 13.95
CA ALA A 312 2.18 -43.92 13.66
C ALA A 312 0.73 -43.40 13.60
N ALA A 313 0.32 -42.62 14.60
CA ALA A 313 -0.98 -41.96 14.63
C ALA A 313 -1.15 -40.96 13.47
N ALA A 314 -0.10 -40.21 13.12
CA ALA A 314 -0.10 -39.31 11.97
C ALA A 314 -0.26 -40.06 10.65
N THR A 315 0.35 -41.24 10.54
CA THR A 315 0.22 -42.13 9.36
C THR A 315 -1.20 -42.66 9.23
N GLN A 316 -1.85 -43.04 10.35
CA GLN A 316 -3.25 -43.43 10.32
C GLN A 316 -4.13 -42.26 9.87
N LEU A 317 -3.97 -41.09 10.49
CA LEU A 317 -4.71 -39.88 10.12
C LEU A 317 -4.55 -39.52 8.64
N ALA A 318 -3.33 -39.59 8.10
CA ALA A 318 -3.07 -39.35 6.69
C ALA A 318 -3.80 -40.36 5.79
N ASN A 319 -3.79 -41.65 6.14
CA ASN A 319 -4.51 -42.67 5.40
C ASN A 319 -6.03 -42.46 5.44
N ASP A 320 -6.57 -42.04 6.59
CA ASP A 320 -7.99 -41.74 6.74
C ASP A 320 -8.39 -40.54 5.87
N ILE A 321 -7.58 -39.47 5.86
CA ILE A 321 -7.79 -38.31 4.97
C ILE A 321 -7.77 -38.76 3.51
N ARG A 322 -6.73 -39.51 3.10
CA ARG A 322 -6.57 -39.99 1.72
C ARG A 322 -7.77 -40.84 1.28
N ALA A 323 -8.15 -41.83 2.08
CA ALA A 323 -9.27 -42.73 1.78
C ALA A 323 -10.59 -41.95 1.70
N THR A 324 -10.83 -41.04 2.65
CA THR A 324 -12.05 -40.22 2.66
C THR A 324 -12.14 -39.30 1.43
N ILE A 325 -11.02 -38.76 0.96
CA ILE A 325 -10.98 -37.94 -0.26
C ILE A 325 -11.24 -38.81 -1.50
N ARG A 326 -10.62 -39.99 -1.57
CA ARG A 326 -10.81 -40.93 -2.68
C ARG A 326 -12.27 -41.36 -2.84
N ASP A 327 -12.94 -41.64 -1.72
CA ASP A 327 -14.33 -42.10 -1.70
C ASP A 327 -15.36 -40.95 -1.80
N ALA A 328 -14.91 -39.70 -1.82
CA ALA A 328 -15.79 -38.54 -1.87
C ALA A 328 -16.30 -38.25 -3.28
N SER A 329 -17.57 -37.85 -3.37
CA SER A 329 -18.17 -37.30 -4.59
C SER A 329 -18.06 -35.77 -4.57
N PHE A 330 -17.49 -35.20 -5.63
CA PHE A 330 -17.35 -33.75 -5.79
C PHE A 330 -18.29 -33.23 -6.87
N ALA A 331 -18.97 -32.12 -6.60
CA ALA A 331 -19.94 -31.53 -7.53
C ALA A 331 -19.27 -31.14 -8.86
N GLY A 332 -19.75 -31.72 -9.97
CA GLY A 332 -19.20 -31.51 -11.32
C GLY A 332 -18.17 -32.55 -11.76
N ILE A 333 -17.79 -33.48 -10.89
CA ILE A 333 -16.92 -34.61 -11.21
C ILE A 333 -17.79 -35.86 -11.48
N PRO A 334 -17.60 -36.58 -12.61
CA PRO A 334 -18.29 -37.84 -12.85
C PRO A 334 -17.96 -38.89 -11.79
N ALA A 335 -18.93 -39.74 -11.42
CA ALA A 335 -18.73 -40.80 -10.43
C ALA A 335 -17.65 -41.83 -10.82
N THR A 336 -17.23 -41.85 -12.09
CA THR A 336 -16.15 -42.71 -12.60
C THR A 336 -14.75 -42.11 -12.44
N TYR A 337 -14.65 -40.85 -12.01
CA TYR A 337 -13.38 -40.14 -11.85
C TYR A 337 -13.02 -40.01 -10.36
N GLU A 338 -11.97 -40.70 -9.94
CA GLU A 338 -11.46 -40.63 -8.57
C GLU A 338 -10.50 -39.44 -8.41
N VAL A 339 -10.82 -38.51 -7.49
CA VAL A 339 -9.87 -37.48 -7.05
C VAL A 339 -9.02 -38.08 -5.93
N THR A 340 -7.70 -38.04 -6.10
CA THR A 340 -6.74 -38.62 -5.15
C THR A 340 -5.77 -37.57 -4.64
N VAL A 341 -5.13 -37.85 -3.51
CA VAL A 341 -4.10 -36.99 -2.91
C VAL A 341 -2.87 -37.80 -2.55
N SER A 342 -1.71 -37.15 -2.66
CA SER A 342 -0.47 -37.66 -2.11
C SER A 342 -0.15 -36.91 -0.81
N ILE A 343 0.39 -37.62 0.18
CA ILE A 343 0.64 -37.07 1.52
C ILE A 343 2.06 -37.39 1.98
N GLY A 344 2.80 -36.37 2.38
CA GLY A 344 4.10 -36.47 3.04
C GLY A 344 3.97 -36.17 4.53
N ILE A 345 4.54 -36.99 5.39
CA ILE A 345 4.47 -36.85 6.85
C ILE A 345 5.85 -36.54 7.41
N LYS A 346 5.92 -35.64 8.39
CA LYS A 346 7.12 -35.50 9.22
C LYS A 346 6.81 -35.25 10.68
N ALA A 347 7.41 -36.04 11.55
CA ALA A 347 7.46 -35.76 12.99
C ALA A 347 8.43 -34.60 13.26
N ALA A 348 7.97 -33.62 14.03
CA ALA A 348 8.79 -32.53 14.52
C ALA A 348 9.82 -33.05 15.53
N LYS A 349 11.03 -32.49 15.45
CA LYS A 349 12.08 -32.70 16.43
C LYS A 349 12.30 -31.40 17.20
N SER A 350 12.83 -31.49 18.43
CA SER A 350 13.04 -30.36 19.35
C SER A 350 13.80 -29.16 18.77
N HIS A 351 14.59 -29.36 17.72
CA HIS A 351 15.42 -28.35 17.04
C HIS A 351 14.91 -27.95 15.65
N TYR A 352 13.72 -28.40 15.24
CA TYR A 352 13.17 -28.05 13.93
C TYR A 352 12.48 -26.69 13.98
N THR A 353 12.80 -25.82 13.02
CA THR A 353 11.96 -24.68 12.68
C THR A 353 10.77 -25.16 11.85
N LEU A 354 9.68 -24.38 11.80
CA LEU A 354 8.54 -24.69 10.95
C LEU A 354 8.96 -24.84 9.47
N GLU A 355 9.83 -23.96 8.98
CA GLU A 355 10.38 -24.02 7.63
C GLU A 355 11.06 -25.36 7.34
N ARG A 356 11.89 -25.84 8.28
CA ARG A 356 12.57 -27.13 8.14
C ARG A 356 11.59 -28.30 8.23
N LEU A 357 10.53 -28.18 9.03
CA LEU A 357 9.50 -29.20 9.12
C LEU A 357 8.71 -29.31 7.81
N LEU A 358 8.30 -28.18 7.23
CA LEU A 358 7.64 -28.09 5.93
C LEU A 358 8.50 -28.66 4.81
N LEU A 359 9.77 -28.27 4.74
CA LEU A 359 10.70 -28.79 3.72
C LEU A 359 10.81 -30.31 3.77
N ASN A 360 10.94 -30.89 4.97
CA ASN A 360 11.05 -32.34 5.13
C ASN A 360 9.75 -33.09 4.83
N SER A 361 8.58 -32.50 5.13
CA SER A 361 7.29 -33.08 4.72
C SER A 361 7.09 -33.02 3.21
N ASP A 362 7.55 -31.95 2.55
CA ASP A 362 7.50 -31.80 1.09
C ASP A 362 8.40 -32.83 0.40
N GLU A 363 9.57 -33.15 0.95
CA GLU A 363 10.40 -34.25 0.43
C GLU A 363 9.69 -35.61 0.51
N ALA A 364 8.95 -35.86 1.58
CA ALA A 364 8.14 -37.07 1.72
C ALA A 364 6.98 -37.07 0.72
N LEU A 365 6.29 -35.94 0.56
CA LEU A 365 5.23 -35.77 -0.44
C LEU A 365 5.77 -35.99 -1.87
N TYR A 366 6.97 -35.51 -2.16
CA TYR A 366 7.63 -35.74 -3.44
C TYR A 366 7.91 -37.24 -3.68
N ARG A 367 8.35 -37.98 -2.65
CA ARG A 367 8.47 -39.45 -2.74
C ARG A 367 7.12 -40.10 -3.04
N ALA A 368 6.04 -39.66 -2.39
CA ALA A 368 4.70 -40.20 -2.61
C ALA A 368 4.27 -40.03 -4.08
N LYS A 369 4.47 -38.81 -4.63
CA LYS A 369 4.19 -38.52 -6.04
C LYS A 369 5.02 -39.35 -7.01
N ARG A 370 6.31 -39.60 -6.70
CA ARG A 370 7.19 -40.43 -7.54
C ARG A 370 6.89 -41.93 -7.46
N ALA A 371 6.45 -42.41 -6.32
CA ALA A 371 6.17 -43.82 -6.09
C ALA A 371 4.77 -44.26 -6.60
N GLY A 372 4.06 -43.40 -7.32
CA GLY A 372 2.81 -43.74 -8.00
C GLY A 372 1.58 -42.98 -7.53
N ARG A 373 1.73 -41.95 -6.67
CA ARG A 373 0.63 -41.11 -6.16
C ARG A 373 -0.37 -41.89 -5.30
N ASP A 374 -1.45 -41.23 -4.86
CA ASP A 374 -2.51 -41.80 -4.00
C ASP A 374 -1.94 -42.56 -2.79
N ARG A 375 -0.99 -41.94 -2.09
CA ARG A 375 -0.25 -42.61 -1.00
C ARG A 375 0.34 -41.67 0.02
N VAL A 376 0.79 -42.29 1.10
CA VAL A 376 1.39 -41.67 2.26
C VAL A 376 2.87 -42.08 2.36
N GLU A 377 3.77 -41.13 2.56
CA GLU A 377 5.21 -41.34 2.79
C GLU A 377 5.66 -40.51 4.02
N ALA A 378 6.68 -40.97 4.76
CA ALA A 378 7.17 -40.32 5.99
C ALA A 378 8.69 -40.00 5.99
#